data_AF-A0A972N2U0-F1
#
_entry.id   AF-A0A972N2U0-F1
#
_cell.length_a   1.000
_cell.length_b   1.000
_cell.length_c   1.000
_cell.angle_alpha   90.00
_cell.angle_beta   90.00
_cell.angle_gamma   90.00
#
_symmetry.space_group_name_H-M   'P 1'
#
loop_
_entity.id
_entity.type
_entity.pdbx_description
1 polymer ?
#
loop_
_entity_poly.entity_id
_entity_poly.type
_entity_poly.pdbx_seq_one_letter_code
_entity_poly.pdbx_strand_id
1 'polypeptide(L)'
;MSLELFAVDWDYTHSFYLKKDQIARVKVDKGLSYKLAGELFFRWTLFVNEGLVVLLKYEGFPHQYVLYKKWGRDTIRLVIDKKPSKEWLESYLLIKFEDFDPKRKVAVLKVFVANPPKNLDVSFIDPKRK
;
A
#
# COMPACT_ATOMS: atom_id res chain seq x y z
N MET A 1 -12.37 -31.45 -11.76
CA MET A 1 -11.60 -30.40 -12.46
C MET A 1 -11.69 -29.14 -11.61
N SER A 2 -10.80 -29.01 -10.63
CA SER A 2 -10.72 -27.82 -9.77
C SER A 2 -10.03 -26.71 -10.55
N LEU A 3 -10.70 -25.57 -10.71
CA LEU A 3 -10.02 -24.34 -11.07
C LEU A 3 -9.15 -23.93 -9.87
N GLU A 4 -7.85 -24.17 -9.98
CA GLU A 4 -6.90 -23.41 -9.16
C GLU A 4 -6.96 -21.96 -9.66
N LEU A 5 -7.74 -21.15 -8.96
CA LEU A 5 -7.65 -19.70 -9.03
C LEU A 5 -6.19 -19.35 -8.78
N PHE A 6 -5.49 -18.83 -9.80
CA PHE A 6 -4.12 -18.31 -9.67
C PHE A 6 -4.04 -17.43 -8.42
N ALA A 7 -3.46 -17.96 -7.35
CA ALA A 7 -3.06 -17.14 -6.23
C ALA A 7 -1.99 -16.21 -6.80
N VAL A 8 -2.29 -14.91 -6.87
CA VAL A 8 -1.22 -13.92 -7.05
C VAL A 8 -0.37 -14.03 -5.80
N ASP A 9 0.78 -14.70 -5.92
CA ASP A 9 1.77 -14.77 -4.86
C ASP A 9 2.37 -13.37 -4.70
N TRP A 10 1.95 -12.68 -3.64
CA TRP A 10 2.50 -11.38 -3.26
C TRP A 10 3.88 -11.57 -2.64
N ASP A 11 4.87 -10.84 -3.14
CA ASP A 11 6.24 -10.87 -2.62
C ASP A 11 6.32 -10.35 -1.18
N TYR A 12 5.53 -9.33 -0.87
CA TYR A 12 5.46 -8.75 0.47
C TYR A 12 4.01 -8.42 0.83
N THR A 13 3.66 -8.64 2.10
CA THR A 13 2.38 -8.21 2.66
C THR A 13 2.55 -7.68 4.07
N HIS A 14 1.80 -6.64 4.44
CA HIS A 14 1.78 -6.12 5.82
C HIS A 14 0.46 -5.41 6.12
N SER A 15 -0.09 -5.60 7.31
CA SER A 15 -1.31 -4.91 7.75
C SER A 15 -0.97 -3.81 8.76
N PHE A 16 -1.29 -2.58 8.41
CA PHE A 16 -1.15 -1.43 9.31
C PHE A 16 -2.46 -1.18 10.05
N TYR A 17 -2.36 -1.01 11.37
CA TYR A 17 -3.47 -0.64 12.25
C TYR A 17 -3.28 0.81 12.70
N LEU A 18 -3.96 1.73 12.02
CA LEU A 18 -3.70 3.16 12.17
C LEU A 18 -4.83 3.86 12.93
N LYS A 19 -4.50 4.57 14.00
CA LYS A 19 -5.34 5.67 14.52
C LYS A 19 -5.26 6.88 13.59
N LYS A 20 -6.18 7.83 13.78
CA LYS A 20 -6.25 9.07 13.00
C LYS A 20 -4.89 9.76 12.96
N ASP A 21 -4.49 10.17 11.77
CA ASP A 21 -3.25 10.92 11.51
C ASP A 21 -1.93 10.17 11.83
N GLN A 22 -1.97 8.89 12.23
CA GLN A 22 -0.75 8.08 12.35
C GLN A 22 -0.18 7.76 10.97
N ILE A 23 1.13 7.98 10.81
CA ILE A 23 1.82 7.82 9.53
C ILE A 23 2.45 6.42 9.47
N ALA A 24 1.98 5.61 8.54
CA ALA A 24 2.64 4.39 8.10
C ALA A 24 3.72 4.72 7.06
N ARG A 25 4.79 3.92 7.02
CA ARG A 25 5.85 4.06 6.00
C ARG A 25 6.17 2.72 5.37
N VAL A 26 6.37 2.74 4.07
CA VAL A 26 6.94 1.62 3.31
C VAL A 26 8.19 2.13 2.64
N LYS A 27 9.32 1.48 2.92
CA LYS A 27 10.59 1.76 2.23
C LYS A 27 10.80 0.71 1.16
N VAL A 28 11.23 1.16 0.00
CA VAL A 28 11.53 0.30 -1.14
C VAL A 28 12.93 0.62 -1.64
N ASP A 29 13.83 -0.34 -1.47
CA ASP A 29 15.23 -0.26 -1.88
C ASP A 29 15.46 -1.08 -3.15
N LYS A 30 16.17 -0.52 -4.13
CA LYS A 30 16.52 -1.23 -5.38
C LYS A 30 17.94 -1.80 -5.22
N GLY A 31 18.04 -3.11 -4.97
CA GLY A 31 19.24 -3.77 -4.44
C GLY A 31 20.56 -3.69 -5.23
N LEU A 32 20.63 -2.97 -6.35
CA LEU A 32 21.83 -2.91 -7.21
C LEU A 32 22.21 -1.51 -7.72
N SER A 33 21.55 -0.45 -7.26
CA SER A 33 21.85 0.91 -7.74
C SER A 33 21.69 1.91 -6.61
N TYR A 34 22.67 2.78 -6.42
CA TYR A 34 22.65 3.99 -5.60
C TYR A 34 21.54 5.01 -5.99
N LYS A 35 20.49 4.57 -6.71
CA LYS A 35 19.28 5.34 -7.00
C LYS A 35 18.34 5.26 -5.81
N LEU A 36 17.78 6.42 -5.47
CA LEU A 36 16.99 6.68 -4.28
C LEU A 36 16.03 5.54 -3.91
N ALA A 37 16.10 5.16 -2.64
CA ALA A 37 15.03 4.48 -1.91
C ALA A 37 13.71 5.22 -2.15
N GLY A 38 12.71 4.52 -2.70
CA GLY A 38 11.36 5.05 -2.79
C GLY A 38 10.72 4.99 -1.41
N GLU A 39 10.40 6.14 -0.81
CA GLU A 39 9.65 6.18 0.45
C GLU A 39 8.18 6.52 0.17
N LEU A 40 7.31 5.61 0.60
CA LEU A 40 5.87 5.78 0.61
C LEU A 40 5.40 6.09 2.03
N PHE A 41 4.65 7.17 2.17
CA PHE A 41 3.98 7.55 3.40
C PHE A 41 2.49 7.55 3.18
N PHE A 42 1.73 7.07 4.16
CA PHE A 42 0.28 7.27 4.14
C PHE A 42 -0.31 7.35 5.54
N ARG A 43 -1.45 8.02 5.62
CA ARG A 43 -2.28 8.15 6.82
C ARG A 43 -3.73 8.35 6.43
N TRP A 44 -4.65 8.05 7.32
CA TRP A 44 -6.05 8.44 7.15
C TRP A 44 -6.38 9.67 8.00
N THR A 45 -7.33 10.48 7.50
CA THR A 45 -7.70 11.77 8.10
C THR A 45 -9.19 11.89 8.41
N LEU A 46 -10.06 11.19 7.68
CA LEU A 46 -11.50 11.24 7.89
C LEU A 46 -12.12 9.89 7.56
N PHE A 47 -13.11 9.47 8.35
CA PHE A 47 -13.98 8.35 8.04
C PHE A 47 -15.43 8.82 8.21
N VAL A 48 -16.17 8.92 7.10
CA VAL A 48 -17.57 9.38 7.08
C VAL A 48 -18.31 8.72 5.92
N ASN A 49 -19.58 8.37 6.10
CA ASN A 49 -20.40 7.69 5.08
C ASN A 49 -19.68 6.49 4.45
N GLU A 50 -19.04 5.67 5.29
CA GLU A 50 -18.23 4.50 4.89
C GLU A 50 -16.97 4.81 4.05
N GLY A 51 -16.70 6.09 3.75
CA GLY A 51 -15.54 6.53 3.00
C GLY A 51 -14.36 6.87 3.91
N LEU A 52 -13.21 6.24 3.67
CA LEU A 52 -11.95 6.54 4.36
C LEU A 52 -11.09 7.47 3.50
N VAL A 53 -10.86 8.69 3.98
CA VAL A 53 -9.95 9.64 3.33
C VAL A 53 -8.51 9.33 3.71
N VAL A 54 -7.71 8.92 2.72
CA VAL A 54 -6.30 8.59 2.86
C VAL A 54 -5.45 9.64 2.16
N LEU A 55 -4.49 10.20 2.89
CA LEU A 55 -3.42 11.01 2.33
C LEU A 55 -2.20 10.11 2.11
N LEU A 56 -1.66 10.17 0.90
CA LEU A 56 -0.53 9.38 0.46
C LEU A 56 0.55 10.32 -0.08
N LYS A 57 1.82 10.01 0.18
CA LYS A 57 2.95 10.68 -0.45
C LYS A 57 3.94 9.64 -0.94
N TYR A 58 4.28 9.69 -2.22
CA TYR A 58 5.29 8.82 -2.83
C TYR A 58 6.24 9.65 -3.69
N GLU A 59 7.55 9.44 -3.54
CA GLU A 59 8.58 10.17 -4.30
C GLU A 59 8.42 11.71 -4.30
N GLY A 60 7.92 12.27 -3.19
CA GLY A 60 7.69 13.71 -3.07
C GLY A 60 6.30 14.21 -3.49
N PHE A 61 5.52 13.41 -4.21
CA PHE A 61 4.20 13.80 -4.73
C PHE A 61 3.07 13.41 -3.77
N PRO A 62 2.26 14.38 -3.28
CA PRO A 62 1.12 14.11 -2.43
C PRO A 62 -0.13 13.76 -3.26
N HIS A 63 -0.91 12.82 -2.73
CA HIS A 63 -2.18 12.37 -3.29
C HIS A 63 -3.23 12.23 -2.18
N GLN A 64 -4.49 12.42 -2.54
CA GLN A 64 -5.63 12.16 -1.66
C GLN A 64 -6.56 11.15 -2.34
N TYR A 65 -6.93 10.11 -1.59
CA TYR A 65 -7.86 9.08 -2.03
C TYR A 65 -9.03 9.00 -1.06
N VAL A 66 -10.18 8.56 -1.58
CA VAL A 66 -11.33 8.18 -0.76
C VAL A 66 -11.62 6.71 -1.05
N LEU A 67 -11.46 5.86 -0.04
CA LEU A 67 -11.63 4.42 -0.15
C LEU A 67 -12.97 3.97 0.41
N TYR A 68 -13.63 3.09 -0.32
CA TYR A 68 -14.89 2.46 0.06
C TYR A 68 -14.77 0.95 -0.06
N LYS A 69 -15.27 0.20 0.93
CA LYS A 69 -15.29 -1.27 0.90
C LYS A 69 -16.18 -1.88 -0.20
N LYS A 70 -16.94 -1.05 -0.92
CA LYS A 70 -17.89 -1.44 -1.97
C LYS A 70 -17.33 -1.12 -3.36
N TRP A 71 -17.76 -1.90 -4.35
CA TRP A 71 -17.49 -1.65 -5.78
C TRP A 71 -16.00 -1.62 -6.19
N GLY A 72 -15.13 -2.32 -5.45
CA GLY A 72 -13.69 -2.37 -5.75
C GLY A 72 -12.96 -1.03 -5.58
N ARG A 73 -13.54 -0.09 -4.83
CA ARG A 73 -12.94 1.23 -4.51
C ARG A 73 -12.19 1.21 -3.18
N ASP A 74 -11.79 0.03 -2.73
CA ASP A 74 -11.11 -0.17 -1.45
C ASP A 74 -9.59 -0.12 -1.60
N THR A 75 -9.07 -0.02 -2.81
CA THR A 75 -7.65 -0.26 -3.09
C THR A 75 -7.02 0.89 -3.88
N ILE A 76 -5.87 1.38 -3.40
CA ILE A 76 -4.97 2.29 -4.13
C ILE A 76 -3.93 1.43 -4.82
N ARG A 77 -3.67 1.66 -6.12
CA ARG A 77 -2.55 1.04 -6.86
C ARG A 77 -1.47 2.08 -7.14
N LEU A 78 -0.22 1.73 -6.85
CA LEU A 78 0.95 2.55 -7.09
C LEU A 78 2.02 1.75 -7.84
N VAL A 79 2.45 2.24 -9.00
CA VAL A 79 3.57 1.65 -9.74
C VAL A 79 4.88 2.18 -9.15
N ILE A 80 5.74 1.28 -8.69
CA ILE A 80 7.01 1.59 -8.01
C ILE A 80 8.16 1.65 -9.02
N ASP A 81 8.15 0.76 -10.01
CA ASP A 81 9.14 0.76 -11.08
C ASP A 81 8.46 0.75 -12.44
N LYS A 82 8.52 1.89 -13.15
CA LYS A 82 7.91 2.07 -14.49
C LYS A 82 8.77 1.49 -15.63
N LYS A 83 9.66 0.54 -15.34
CA LYS A 83 10.43 -0.20 -16.37
C LYS A 83 10.48 -1.67 -16.00
N PRO A 84 10.08 -2.55 -16.92
CA PRO A 84 10.79 -2.71 -18.20
C PRO A 84 9.83 -2.71 -19.41
N SER A 85 10.32 -3.06 -20.59
CA SER A 85 9.64 -3.05 -21.90
C SER A 85 8.29 -3.80 -22.01
N LYS A 86 7.76 -4.38 -20.93
CA LYS A 86 6.52 -5.16 -20.88
C LYS A 86 5.83 -5.03 -19.50
N GLU A 87 4.51 -4.80 -19.50
CA GLU A 87 3.68 -4.55 -18.31
C GLU A 87 3.71 -5.66 -17.25
N TRP A 88 3.90 -6.93 -17.62
CA TRP A 88 3.92 -8.07 -16.69
C TRP A 88 5.16 -8.11 -15.78
N LEU A 89 6.13 -7.22 -16.00
CA LEU A 89 7.34 -7.09 -15.20
C LEU A 89 7.32 -5.83 -14.31
N GLU A 90 6.23 -5.07 -14.30
CA GLU A 90 6.12 -3.89 -13.45
C GLU A 90 5.99 -4.27 -11.98
N SER A 91 6.86 -3.71 -11.15
CA SER A 91 6.70 -3.78 -9.69
C SER A 91 5.70 -2.72 -9.24
N TYR A 92 4.71 -3.15 -8.46
CA TYR A 92 3.65 -2.28 -7.96
C TYR A 92 3.25 -2.65 -6.53
N LEU A 93 2.63 -1.68 -5.87
CA LEU A 93 2.08 -1.83 -4.53
C LEU A 93 0.59 -1.51 -4.54
N LEU A 94 -0.16 -2.26 -3.72
CA LEU A 94 -1.56 -2.00 -3.42
C LEU A 94 -1.69 -1.60 -1.94
N ILE A 95 -2.50 -0.58 -1.66
CA ILE A 95 -2.97 -0.27 -0.30
C ILE A 95 -4.47 -0.52 -0.26
N LYS A 96 -4.89 -1.55 0.45
CA LYS A 96 -6.29 -1.97 0.58
C LYS A 96 -6.87 -1.56 1.93
N PHE A 97 -8.01 -0.91 1.90
CA PHE A 97 -8.85 -0.64 3.06
C PHE A 97 -9.62 -1.91 3.43
N GLU A 98 -9.12 -2.66 4.41
CA GLU A 98 -9.72 -3.92 4.84
C GLU A 98 -10.86 -3.68 5.82
N ASP A 99 -10.64 -2.83 6.84
CA ASP A 99 -11.64 -2.62 7.87
C ASP A 99 -11.47 -1.33 8.68
N PHE A 100 -12.52 -0.95 9.42
CA PHE A 100 -12.49 0.18 10.34
C PHE A 100 -13.18 -0.18 11.66
N ASP A 101 -12.47 -0.06 12.77
CA ASP A 101 -13.05 -0.18 14.12
C ASP A 101 -13.63 1.18 14.54
N PRO A 102 -14.97 1.34 14.59
CA PRO A 102 -15.60 2.62 14.94
C PRO A 102 -15.42 2.98 16.42
N LYS A 103 -15.26 1.99 17.32
CA LYS A 103 -15.09 2.23 18.75
C LYS A 103 -13.69 2.76 19.05
N ARG A 104 -12.67 2.14 18.45
CA ARG A 104 -11.26 2.53 18.65
C ARG A 104 -10.79 3.61 17.69
N LYS A 105 -11.57 3.91 16.65
CA LYS A 105 -11.20 4.78 15.53
C LYS A 105 -9.87 4.33 14.92
N VAL A 106 -9.82 3.07 14.51
CA VAL A 106 -8.64 2.43 13.91
C VAL A 106 -8.99 1.91 12.53
N ALA A 107 -8.26 2.34 11.51
CA ALA A 107 -8.35 1.79 10.17
C ALA A 107 -7.32 0.67 9.98
N VAL A 108 -7.73 -0.41 9.33
CA VAL A 108 -6.87 -1.50 8.89
C VAL A 108 -6.58 -1.31 7.40
N LEU A 109 -5.32 -0.97 7.10
CA LEU A 109 -4.83 -0.78 5.73
C LEU A 109 -3.78 -1.84 5.44
N LYS A 110 -4.09 -2.76 4.53
CA LYS A 110 -3.17 -3.84 4.13
C LYS A 110 -2.42 -3.44 2.87
N VAL A 111 -1.11 -3.61 2.94
CA VAL A 111 -0.21 -3.37 1.83
C VAL A 111 0.17 -4.70 1.21
N PHE A 112 0.13 -4.75 -0.12
CA PHE A 112 0.61 -5.86 -0.93
C PHE A 112 1.63 -5.33 -1.92
N VAL A 113 2.72 -6.06 -2.15
CA VAL A 113 3.73 -5.71 -3.15
C VAL A 113 3.93 -6.88 -4.11
N ALA A 114 3.82 -6.58 -5.39
CA ALA A 114 4.28 -7.46 -6.46
C ALA A 114 5.62 -6.95 -6.97
N ASN A 115 6.61 -7.83 -6.99
CA ASN A 115 7.98 -7.58 -7.41
C ASN A 115 8.45 -8.70 -8.38
N PRO A 116 7.85 -8.82 -9.58
CA PRO A 116 8.25 -9.86 -10.53
C PRO A 116 9.75 -9.91 -10.84
N PRO A 117 10.48 -8.78 -10.96
CA PRO A 117 11.92 -8.80 -11.22
C PRO A 117 12.78 -9.24 -10.02
N LYS A 118 12.19 -9.42 -8.83
CA LYS A 118 12.90 -9.81 -7.59
C LYS A 118 14.09 -8.91 -7.25
N ASN A 119 13.97 -7.61 -7.54
CA ASN A 119 15.05 -6.62 -7.40
C ASN A 119 14.79 -5.56 -6.33
N LEU A 120 13.59 -5.56 -5.74
CA LEU A 120 13.23 -4.73 -4.60
C LEU A 120 13.48 -5.45 -3.28
N ASP A 121 13.98 -4.70 -2.29
CA ASP A 121 13.87 -5.00 -0.87
C ASP A 121 12.83 -4.05 -0.25
N VAL A 122 11.93 -4.58 0.57
CA VAL A 122 10.78 -3.84 1.09
C VAL A 122 10.70 -3.98 2.59
N SER A 123 10.64 -2.85 3.29
CA SER A 123 10.42 -2.82 4.74
C SER A 123 9.21 -1.97 5.11
N PHE A 124 8.46 -2.47 6.10
CA PHE A 124 7.26 -1.83 6.64
C PHE A 124 7.58 -1.24 8.01
N ILE A 125 7.23 0.03 8.22
CA ILE A 125 7.49 0.72 9.48
C ILE A 125 6.16 1.18 10.05
N ASP A 126 5.71 0.48 11.09
CA ASP A 126 4.55 0.86 11.86
C ASP A 126 4.78 2.18 12.62
N PRO A 127 3.75 3.02 12.78
CA PRO A 127 3.85 4.18 13.63
C PRO A 127 4.16 3.76 15.06
N LYS A 128 5.08 4.49 15.72
CA LYS A 128 5.35 4.26 17.15
C LYS A 128 4.04 4.35 17.93
N ARG A 129 3.77 3.35 18.77
CA ARG A 129 2.68 3.40 19.74
C ARG A 129 2.97 4.58 20.68
N LYS A 130 2.13 5.61 20.63
CA LYS A 130 2.07 6.66 21.66
C LYS A 130 1.12 6.20 22.75
#